data_AF-A0A0Q5B0P6-F1
#
_entry.id   AF-A0A0Q5B0P6-F1
#
_cell.length_a   1.000
_cell.length_b   1.000
_cell.length_c   1.000
_cell.angle_alpha   90.00
_cell.angle_beta   90.00
_cell.angle_gamma   90.00
#
_symmetry.space_group_name_H-M   'P 1'
#
loop_
_entity.id
_entity.type
_entity.pdbx_description
1 polymer ?
#
loop_
_entity_poly.entity_id
_entity_poly.type
_entity_poly.pdbx_seq_one_letter_code
_entity_poly.pdbx_strand_id
1 'polypeptide(L)'
;MATSIDIFDVQGQKSGSFELPAELFDVETNVPLIHQVVVAQLAAARQGTHSTKNRGEVSGAGRKPFKQKGTGRARQGSIRAPHMTGGGIVHGPTPRNYAQRTPKKMIAAALLGALSDRARGARLHVVESLALGDTPKTKDVLVLLDALSVSRNVLVVLERDDFIAELSLRNVPFVHILPVDQLNAYDVLVSDDIVFSKGAIEAFVALKSKKEEVNA
;
A
#
# COMPACT_ATOMS: atom_id res chain seq x y z
N MET A 1 20.03 15.26 13.89
CA MET A 1 19.84 13.99 13.15
C MET A 1 20.59 14.08 11.84
N ALA A 2 20.79 12.99 11.11
CA ALA A 2 21.58 13.00 9.87
C ALA A 2 20.94 13.94 8.85
N THR A 3 21.51 15.12 8.69
CA THR A 3 21.12 16.14 7.71
C THR A 3 21.59 15.76 6.30
N SER A 4 22.48 14.78 6.21
CA SER A 4 23.02 14.25 4.96
C SER A 4 22.99 12.72 4.95
N ILE A 5 22.77 12.17 3.76
CA ILE A 5 22.84 10.74 3.49
C ILE A 5 23.85 10.48 2.38
N ASP A 6 24.61 9.40 2.48
CA ASP A 6 25.59 9.06 1.46
C ASP A 6 24.88 8.53 0.20
N ILE A 7 25.37 8.95 -0.96
CA ILE A 7 24.98 8.38 -2.25
C ILE A 7 25.99 7.30 -2.59
N PHE A 8 25.49 6.11 -2.92
CA PHE A 8 26.30 4.98 -3.35
C PHE A 8 26.29 4.84 -4.87
N ASP A 9 27.45 4.51 -5.43
CA ASP A 9 27.60 4.11 -6.83
C ASP A 9 27.13 2.68 -7.05
N VAL A 10 27.26 2.23 -8.29
CA VAL A 10 26.82 0.91 -8.72
C VAL A 10 27.74 -0.23 -8.23
N GLN A 11 28.88 0.12 -7.63
CA GLN A 11 29.86 -0.76 -7.02
C GLN A 11 29.73 -0.77 -5.49
N GLY A 12 28.78 -0.01 -4.91
CA GLY A 12 28.58 0.11 -3.46
C GLY A 12 29.59 1.05 -2.78
N GLN A 13 30.34 1.86 -3.52
CA GLN A 13 31.21 2.89 -2.97
C GLN A 13 30.50 4.23 -2.87
N LYS A 14 30.98 5.11 -1.99
CA LYS A 14 30.40 6.44 -1.82
C LYS A 14 30.75 7.32 -3.02
N SER A 15 29.76 7.76 -3.79
CA SER A 15 29.93 8.71 -4.90
C SER A 15 29.59 10.15 -4.52
N GLY A 16 28.88 10.37 -3.42
CA GLY A 16 28.55 11.70 -2.92
C GLY A 16 27.72 11.68 -1.66
N SER A 17 27.10 12.83 -1.35
CA SER A 17 26.15 12.98 -0.25
C SER A 17 24.97 13.83 -0.69
N PHE A 18 23.78 13.51 -0.20
CA PHE A 18 22.53 14.22 -0.45
C PHE A 18 22.00 14.80 0.86
N GLU A 19 21.63 16.08 0.87
CA GLU A 19 21.05 16.72 2.05
C GLU A 19 19.55 16.43 2.14
N LEU A 20 19.11 15.91 3.29
CA LEU A 20 17.71 15.59 3.54
C LEU A 20 17.01 16.79 4.19
N PRO A 21 15.96 17.38 3.55
CA PRO A 21 15.19 18.46 4.15
C PRO A 21 14.52 18.01 5.45
N ALA A 22 14.76 18.74 6.54
CA ALA A 22 14.23 18.40 7.87
C ALA A 22 12.70 18.35 7.89
N GLU A 23 12.03 19.22 7.13
CA GLU A 23 10.57 19.27 7.04
C GLU A 23 9.94 17.98 6.46
N LEU A 24 10.72 17.19 5.71
CA LEU A 24 10.26 15.96 5.08
C LEU A 24 10.73 14.70 5.81
N PHE A 25 11.94 14.72 6.38
CA PHE A 25 12.61 13.55 6.94
C PHE A 25 12.90 13.64 8.46
N ASP A 26 12.51 14.74 9.12
CA ASP A 26 12.63 14.92 10.57
C ASP A 26 11.28 15.28 11.24
N VAL A 27 10.18 14.73 10.71
CA VAL A 27 8.84 14.90 11.27
C VAL A 27 8.62 13.91 12.40
N GLU A 28 8.04 14.35 13.52
CA GLU A 28 7.71 13.46 14.65
C GLU A 28 6.71 12.36 14.23
N THR A 29 7.03 11.11 14.57
CA THR A 29 6.24 9.95 14.15
C THR A 29 4.98 9.80 14.99
N ASN A 30 3.80 10.07 14.39
CA ASN A 30 2.50 9.88 15.03
C ASN A 30 1.89 8.50 14.70
N VAL A 31 2.05 7.55 15.62
CA VAL A 31 1.61 6.16 15.43
C VAL A 31 0.10 6.01 15.19
N PRO A 32 -0.81 6.63 15.98
CA PRO A 32 -2.25 6.55 15.70
C PRO A 32 -2.64 7.04 14.31
N LEU A 33 -2.02 8.13 13.84
CA LEU A 33 -2.28 8.70 12.52
C LEU A 33 -1.81 7.75 11.41
N ILE A 34 -0.61 7.19 11.55
CA ILE A 34 -0.06 6.20 10.62
C ILE A 34 -0.97 4.96 10.56
N HIS A 35 -1.38 4.43 11.71
CA HIS A 35 -2.29 3.30 11.79
C HIS A 35 -3.62 3.58 11.05
N GLN A 36 -4.23 4.74 11.27
CA GLN A 36 -5.48 5.10 10.59
C GLN A 36 -5.34 5.16 9.07
N VAL A 37 -4.25 5.73 8.56
CA VAL A 37 -3.98 5.82 7.11
C VAL A 37 -3.75 4.43 6.52
N VAL A 38 -2.97 3.59 7.17
CA VAL A 38 -2.69 2.22 6.72
C VAL A 38 -3.96 1.36 6.71
N VAL A 39 -4.77 1.43 7.76
CA VAL A 39 -6.06 0.73 7.81
C VAL A 39 -6.98 1.20 6.67
N ALA A 40 -7.01 2.50 6.38
CA ALA A 40 -7.80 3.02 5.26
C ALA A 40 -7.28 2.53 3.89
N GLN A 41 -5.97 2.43 3.70
CA GLN A 41 -5.36 1.86 2.48
C GLN A 41 -5.70 0.38 2.31
N LEU A 42 -5.53 -0.42 3.36
CA LEU A 42 -5.89 -1.84 3.36
C LEU A 42 -7.39 -2.06 3.15
N ALA A 43 -8.23 -1.20 3.73
CA ALA A 43 -9.67 -1.23 3.52
C ALA A 43 -10.04 -0.91 2.06
N ALA A 44 -9.36 0.04 1.42
CA ALA A 44 -9.58 0.37 0.01
C ALA A 44 -9.11 -0.75 -0.93
N ALA A 45 -8.03 -1.47 -0.59
CA ALA A 45 -7.57 -2.63 -1.34
C ALA A 45 -8.52 -3.84 -1.24
N ARG A 46 -9.32 -3.93 -0.18
CA ARG A 46 -10.23 -5.05 0.07
C ARG A 46 -11.38 -5.07 -0.95
N GLN A 47 -11.45 -6.16 -1.72
CA GLN A 47 -12.55 -6.37 -2.66
C GLN A 47 -13.85 -6.76 -1.94
N GLY A 48 -14.92 -6.09 -2.33
CA GLY A 48 -16.27 -6.26 -1.79
C GLY A 48 -17.08 -7.41 -2.38
N THR A 49 -16.45 -8.43 -2.98
CA THR A 49 -17.08 -9.43 -3.84
C THR A 49 -17.71 -10.60 -3.06
N HIS A 50 -18.53 -10.28 -2.07
CA HIS A 50 -19.28 -11.25 -1.25
C HIS A 50 -20.77 -10.94 -1.34
N SER A 51 -21.57 -11.95 -1.65
CA SER A 51 -23.03 -11.80 -1.76
C SER A 51 -23.73 -13.08 -1.33
N THR A 52 -24.93 -12.93 -0.78
CA THR A 52 -25.84 -14.02 -0.44
C THR A 52 -27.23 -13.69 -0.93
N LYS A 53 -28.00 -14.72 -1.31
CA LYS A 53 -29.37 -14.52 -1.77
C LYS A 53 -30.29 -14.25 -0.59
N ASN A 54 -30.93 -13.09 -0.62
CA ASN A 54 -32.02 -12.79 0.31
C ASN A 54 -33.25 -13.64 -0.02
N ARG A 55 -34.28 -13.58 0.83
CA ARG A 55 -35.54 -14.34 0.62
C ARG A 55 -36.21 -14.06 -0.74
N GLY A 56 -36.08 -12.85 -1.28
CA GLY A 56 -36.66 -12.46 -2.57
C GLY A 56 -35.88 -12.96 -3.78
N GLU A 57 -34.58 -13.16 -3.64
CA GLU A 57 -33.66 -13.61 -4.69
C GLU A 57 -33.59 -15.15 -4.81
N VAL A 58 -34.05 -15.88 -3.79
CA VAL A 58 -34.12 -17.35 -3.83
C VAL A 58 -35.35 -17.84 -4.60
N SER A 59 -35.13 -18.72 -5.58
CA SER A 59 -36.18 -19.26 -6.44
C SER A 59 -37.27 -20.02 -5.68
N GLY A 60 -38.55 -19.79 -6.01
CA GLY A 60 -39.69 -20.55 -5.45
C GLY A 60 -40.47 -19.87 -4.32
N ALA A 61 -40.34 -18.56 -4.15
CA ALA A 61 -41.03 -17.82 -3.09
C ALA A 61 -42.48 -17.38 -3.42
N GLY A 62 -43.02 -17.73 -4.60
CA GLY A 62 -44.22 -17.10 -5.19
C GLY A 62 -45.60 -17.58 -4.73
N ARG A 63 -45.70 -18.59 -3.84
CA ARG A 63 -47.00 -19.09 -3.36
C ARG A 63 -46.96 -19.48 -1.88
N LYS A 64 -48.06 -19.20 -1.18
CA LYS A 64 -48.26 -19.68 0.19
C LYS A 64 -48.37 -21.22 0.21
N PRO A 65 -47.61 -21.93 1.07
CA PRO A 65 -47.57 -23.39 1.03
C PRO A 65 -48.91 -24.08 1.32
N PHE A 66 -49.73 -23.51 2.23
CA PHE A 66 -51.04 -24.03 2.61
C PHE A 66 -51.94 -22.94 3.22
N LYS A 67 -53.23 -23.25 3.43
CA LYS A 67 -54.24 -22.35 4.01
C LYS A 67 -53.85 -21.84 5.41
N GLN A 68 -54.30 -20.64 5.79
CA GLN A 68 -53.88 -19.94 7.02
C GLN A 68 -54.27 -20.67 8.32
N LYS A 69 -55.38 -21.41 8.33
CA LYS A 69 -55.93 -22.13 9.50
C LYS A 69 -56.49 -23.49 9.08
N GLY A 70 -56.69 -24.40 10.03
CA GLY A 70 -57.36 -25.70 9.80
C GLY A 70 -56.48 -26.80 9.19
N THR A 71 -55.16 -26.74 9.41
CA THR A 71 -54.18 -27.75 8.94
C THR A 71 -53.43 -28.47 10.07
N GLY A 72 -53.53 -28.00 11.32
CA GLY A 72 -52.75 -28.52 12.46
C GLY A 72 -51.25 -28.19 12.44
N ARG A 73 -50.74 -27.58 11.35
CA ARG A 73 -49.33 -27.20 11.19
C ARG A 73 -49.08 -25.75 11.63
N ALA A 74 -47.82 -25.43 11.95
CA ALA A 74 -47.39 -24.05 12.17
C ALA A 74 -47.69 -23.15 10.95
N ARG A 75 -48.00 -21.87 11.19
CA ARG A 75 -48.34 -20.94 10.11
C ARG A 75 -47.11 -20.62 9.26
N GLN A 76 -47.22 -20.77 7.95
CA GLN A 76 -46.13 -20.50 7.01
C GLN A 76 -46.59 -19.59 5.87
N GLY A 77 -45.78 -18.58 5.57
CA GLY A 77 -46.03 -17.63 4.48
C GLY A 77 -45.32 -17.99 3.18
N SER A 78 -44.20 -18.71 3.25
CA SER A 78 -43.37 -19.07 2.08
C SER A 78 -42.50 -20.27 2.43
N ILE A 79 -42.13 -21.07 1.43
CA ILE A 79 -41.13 -22.14 1.56
C ILE A 79 -39.69 -21.60 1.62
N ARG A 80 -39.47 -20.33 1.29
CA ARG A 80 -38.14 -19.67 1.31
C ARG A 80 -37.90 -18.79 2.53
N ALA A 81 -38.70 -18.96 3.58
CA ALA A 81 -38.47 -18.26 4.83
C ALA A 81 -37.14 -18.68 5.49
N PRO A 82 -36.48 -17.82 6.28
CA PRO A 82 -35.13 -18.08 6.79
C PRO A 82 -34.98 -19.33 7.65
N HIS A 83 -36.02 -19.70 8.40
CA HIS A 83 -36.04 -20.90 9.24
C HIS A 83 -36.28 -22.19 8.44
N MET A 84 -36.59 -22.10 7.14
CA MET A 84 -36.73 -23.25 6.26
C MET A 84 -35.36 -23.67 5.69
N THR A 85 -35.17 -24.96 5.50
CA THR A 85 -34.01 -25.50 4.75
C THR A 85 -34.03 -25.00 3.31
N GLY A 86 -32.93 -24.40 2.84
CA GLY A 86 -32.89 -23.73 1.53
C GLY A 86 -33.70 -22.43 1.48
N GLY A 87 -34.00 -21.84 2.64
CA GLY A 87 -34.52 -20.48 2.77
C GLY A 87 -33.48 -19.40 2.47
N GLY A 88 -33.95 -18.17 2.26
CA GLY A 88 -33.06 -17.03 2.07
C GLY A 88 -32.38 -16.57 3.35
N ILE A 89 -31.19 -15.98 3.21
CA ILE A 89 -30.41 -15.44 4.33
C ILE A 89 -30.94 -14.04 4.68
N VAL A 90 -31.09 -13.74 5.99
CA VAL A 90 -31.65 -12.45 6.46
C VAL A 90 -30.58 -11.35 6.49
N HIS A 91 -29.53 -11.56 7.29
CA HIS A 91 -28.42 -10.63 7.45
C HIS A 91 -27.14 -11.29 6.95
N GLY A 92 -27.09 -11.48 5.64
CA GLY A 92 -25.95 -12.06 4.97
C GLY A 92 -25.01 -10.99 4.41
N PRO A 93 -23.80 -11.40 3.99
CA PRO A 93 -22.90 -10.55 3.26
C PRO A 93 -23.56 -10.00 2.00
N THR A 94 -23.39 -8.70 1.76
CA THR A 94 -23.79 -7.99 0.53
C THR A 94 -22.60 -7.25 -0.06
N PRO A 95 -22.50 -7.11 -1.40
CA PRO A 95 -21.40 -6.40 -2.00
C PRO A 95 -21.35 -4.96 -1.52
N ARG A 96 -20.20 -4.53 -1.01
CA ARG A 96 -20.01 -3.18 -0.46
C ARG A 96 -18.60 -2.67 -0.71
N ASN A 97 -18.47 -1.35 -0.77
CA ASN A 97 -17.18 -0.68 -0.77
C ASN A 97 -16.67 -0.50 0.67
N TYR A 98 -15.40 -0.82 0.90
CA TYR A 98 -14.72 -0.66 2.19
C TYR A 98 -13.88 0.61 2.29
N ALA A 99 -13.72 1.36 1.19
CA ALA A 99 -12.91 2.58 1.15
C ALA A 99 -13.41 3.65 2.13
N GLN A 100 -12.47 4.24 2.85
CA GLN A 100 -12.71 5.31 3.82
C GLN A 100 -12.04 6.60 3.32
N ARG A 101 -12.69 7.74 3.52
CA ARG A 101 -12.15 9.04 3.10
C ARG A 101 -11.20 9.57 4.16
N THR A 102 -9.90 9.50 3.90
CA THR A 102 -8.87 10.09 4.76
C THR A 102 -8.45 11.47 4.22
N PRO A 103 -8.39 12.52 5.05
CA PRO A 103 -7.93 13.84 4.62
C PRO A 103 -6.52 13.82 4.02
N LYS A 104 -6.29 14.62 2.97
CA LYS A 104 -5.01 14.67 2.25
C LYS A 104 -3.82 15.00 3.16
N LYS A 105 -4.00 15.91 4.12
CA LYS A 105 -2.96 16.28 5.10
C LYS A 105 -2.57 15.11 6.01
N MET A 106 -3.54 14.27 6.40
CA MET A 106 -3.25 13.08 7.21
C MET A 106 -2.45 12.05 6.43
N ILE A 107 -2.80 11.81 5.16
CA ILE A 107 -2.06 10.88 4.30
C ILE A 107 -0.61 11.35 4.10
N ALA A 108 -0.43 12.65 3.83
CA ALA A 108 0.89 13.24 3.68
C ALA A 108 1.72 13.15 4.97
N ALA A 109 1.14 13.52 6.12
CA ALA A 109 1.82 13.44 7.42
C ALA A 109 2.20 11.99 7.79
N ALA A 110 1.35 11.01 7.48
CA ALA A 110 1.66 9.60 7.73
C ALA A 110 2.88 9.13 6.93
N LEU A 111 2.96 9.51 5.65
CA LEU A 111 4.10 9.17 4.80
C LEU A 111 5.38 9.82 5.32
N LEU A 112 5.36 11.12 5.62
CA LEU A 112 6.55 11.83 6.12
C LEU A 112 6.99 11.29 7.48
N GLY A 113 6.05 11.00 8.39
CA GLY A 113 6.37 10.40 9.70
C GLY A 113 6.97 9.00 9.59
N ALA A 114 6.56 8.21 8.59
CA ALA A 114 7.12 6.88 8.32
C ALA A 114 8.51 6.96 7.67
N LEU A 115 8.72 7.88 6.72
CA LEU A 115 10.04 8.12 6.12
C LEU A 115 11.04 8.68 7.15
N SER A 116 10.59 9.58 8.02
CA SER A 116 11.40 10.14 9.10
C SER A 116 11.85 9.08 10.10
N ASP A 117 10.99 8.09 10.39
CA ASP A 117 11.36 6.93 11.21
C ASP A 117 12.47 6.09 10.57
N ARG A 118 12.37 5.83 9.25
CA ARG A 118 13.40 5.09 8.50
C ARG A 118 14.71 5.86 8.38
N ALA A 119 14.66 7.17 8.17
CA ALA A 119 15.82 8.04 8.18
C ALA A 119 16.54 8.04 9.54
N ARG A 120 15.79 8.14 10.64
CA ARG A 120 16.32 8.02 12.01
C ARG A 120 16.96 6.68 12.29
N GLY A 121 16.40 5.61 11.74
CA GLY A 121 16.92 4.25 11.85
C GLY A 121 18.14 3.96 10.95
N ALA A 122 18.63 4.93 10.16
CA ALA A 122 19.65 4.73 9.14
C ALA A 122 19.31 3.63 8.12
N ARG A 123 18.01 3.48 7.81
CA ARG A 123 17.44 2.48 6.87
C ARG A 123 17.02 3.07 5.54
N LEU A 124 17.40 4.31 5.29
CA LEU A 124 17.20 4.99 4.02
C LEU A 124 18.55 4.99 3.31
N HIS A 125 18.56 4.61 2.04
CA HIS A 125 19.76 4.56 1.22
C HIS A 125 19.48 5.26 -0.11
N VAL A 126 20.49 5.94 -0.65
CA VAL A 126 20.40 6.59 -1.97
C VAL A 126 21.46 5.98 -2.87
N VAL A 127 21.05 5.57 -4.06
CA VAL A 127 21.92 5.00 -5.09
C VAL A 127 21.86 5.88 -6.32
N GLU A 128 23.00 6.11 -6.95
CA GLU A 128 23.08 6.94 -8.15
C GLU A 128 22.30 6.35 -9.32
N SER A 129 22.52 5.05 -9.58
CA SER A 129 21.78 4.27 -10.56
C SER A 129 21.71 2.82 -10.11
N LEU A 130 20.53 2.20 -10.27
CA LEU A 130 20.35 0.76 -10.05
C LEU A 130 20.65 -0.05 -11.32
N ALA A 131 20.75 0.61 -12.48
CA ALA A 131 21.10 -0.03 -13.75
C ALA A 131 22.61 0.07 -14.01
N LEU A 132 23.25 -1.08 -14.24
CA LEU A 132 24.67 -1.20 -14.62
C LEU A 132 24.92 -1.04 -16.14
N GLY A 133 23.87 -0.77 -16.92
CA GLY A 133 23.93 -0.58 -18.37
C GLY A 133 22.55 -0.72 -19.02
N ASP A 134 22.51 -0.81 -20.35
CA ASP A 134 21.25 -0.83 -21.13
C ASP A 134 20.48 -2.17 -21.08
N THR A 135 21.04 -3.19 -20.41
CA THR A 135 20.45 -4.54 -20.36
C THR A 135 19.95 -4.88 -18.96
N PRO A 136 18.67 -5.28 -18.79
CA PRO A 136 18.14 -5.71 -17.51
C PRO A 136 18.84 -6.97 -16.99
N LYS A 137 19.44 -6.89 -15.79
CA LYS A 137 20.17 -8.00 -15.18
C LYS A 137 19.98 -8.03 -13.67
N THR A 138 19.12 -8.94 -13.20
CA THR A 138 18.78 -9.08 -11.78
C THR A 138 19.97 -9.42 -10.90
N LYS A 139 20.89 -10.28 -11.37
CA LYS A 139 22.05 -10.72 -10.58
C LYS A 139 22.92 -9.54 -10.14
N ASP A 140 23.14 -8.59 -11.04
CA ASP A 140 24.07 -7.51 -10.77
C ASP A 140 23.46 -6.48 -9.79
N VAL A 141 22.15 -6.22 -9.90
CA VAL A 141 21.43 -5.36 -8.95
C VAL A 141 21.30 -6.01 -7.57
N LEU A 142 21.15 -7.34 -7.50
CA LEU A 142 21.14 -8.07 -6.22
C LEU A 142 22.45 -7.93 -5.47
N VAL A 143 23.60 -8.00 -6.15
CA VAL A 143 24.91 -7.80 -5.51
C VAL A 143 25.02 -6.41 -4.88
N LEU A 144 24.49 -5.39 -5.56
CA LEU A 144 24.44 -4.03 -5.03
C LEU A 144 23.47 -3.91 -3.84
N LEU A 145 22.27 -4.51 -3.93
CA LEU A 145 21.30 -4.48 -2.83
C LEU A 145 21.82 -5.22 -1.59
N ASP A 146 22.51 -6.34 -1.75
CA ASP A 146 23.13 -7.10 -0.66
C ASP A 146 24.26 -6.32 0.02
N ALA A 147 24.94 -5.42 -0.71
CA ALA A 147 25.97 -4.55 -0.15
C ALA A 147 25.38 -3.36 0.64
N LEU A 148 24.19 -2.90 0.25
CA LEU A 148 23.53 -1.72 0.83
C LEU A 148 22.59 -2.05 1.98
N SER A 149 21.83 -3.14 1.84
CA SER A 149 20.76 -3.54 2.74
C SER A 149 20.99 -4.96 3.21
N VAL A 150 20.87 -5.17 4.53
CA VAL A 150 20.96 -6.50 5.15
C VAL A 150 19.56 -7.09 5.36
N SER A 151 18.52 -6.29 5.11
CA SER A 151 17.17 -6.59 5.52
C SER A 151 16.42 -7.49 4.55
N ARG A 152 15.41 -8.17 5.10
CA ARG A 152 14.63 -9.14 4.34
C ARG A 152 13.66 -8.45 3.39
N ASN A 153 13.07 -7.30 3.76
CA ASN A 153 12.12 -6.60 2.89
C ASN A 153 12.66 -5.23 2.49
N VAL A 154 12.82 -5.00 1.19
CA VAL A 154 13.39 -3.75 0.67
C VAL A 154 12.38 -3.04 -0.23
N LEU A 155 12.12 -1.77 0.03
CA LEU A 155 11.38 -0.90 -0.90
C LEU A 155 12.37 -0.17 -1.80
N VAL A 156 12.25 -0.37 -3.11
CA VAL A 156 13.03 0.36 -4.10
C VAL A 156 12.14 1.41 -4.75
N VAL A 157 12.56 2.67 -4.68
CA VAL A 157 11.83 3.81 -5.23
C VAL A 157 12.57 4.34 -6.45
N LEU A 158 11.88 4.33 -7.59
CA LEU A 158 12.41 4.68 -8.90
C LEU A 158 11.67 5.86 -9.53
N GLU A 159 12.27 6.41 -10.58
CA GLU A 159 11.54 7.25 -11.53
C GLU A 159 10.70 6.37 -12.46
N ARG A 160 9.63 6.94 -13.03
CA ARG A 160 8.69 6.19 -13.88
C ARG A 160 9.32 5.70 -15.20
N ASP A 161 10.38 6.35 -15.64
CA ASP A 161 11.03 6.06 -16.92
C ASP A 161 12.20 5.07 -16.79
N ASP A 162 12.57 4.65 -15.56
CA ASP A 162 13.64 3.69 -15.31
C ASP A 162 13.16 2.23 -15.42
N PHE A 163 12.78 1.85 -16.65
CA PHE A 163 12.30 0.51 -16.96
C PHE A 163 13.37 -0.57 -16.76
N ILE A 164 14.65 -0.22 -16.91
CA ILE A 164 15.75 -1.20 -16.82
C ILE A 164 15.91 -1.65 -15.36
N ALA A 165 15.90 -0.73 -14.40
CA ALA A 165 15.93 -1.06 -12.99
C ALA A 165 14.66 -1.83 -12.58
N GLU A 166 13.48 -1.41 -13.03
CA GLU A 166 12.21 -2.09 -12.73
C GLU A 166 12.21 -3.55 -13.23
N LEU A 167 12.56 -3.76 -14.50
CA LEU A 167 12.63 -5.10 -15.09
C LEU A 167 13.68 -5.99 -14.42
N SER A 168 14.77 -5.40 -13.95
CA SER A 168 15.84 -6.12 -13.25
C SER A 168 15.41 -6.58 -11.85
N LEU A 169 14.55 -5.84 -11.17
CA LEU A 169 14.18 -6.13 -9.78
C LEU A 169 12.83 -6.82 -9.60
N ARG A 170 11.89 -6.70 -10.55
CA ARG A 170 10.49 -7.16 -10.36
C ARG A 170 10.32 -8.65 -10.05
N ASN A 171 11.32 -9.48 -10.35
CA ASN A 171 11.29 -10.91 -10.09
C ASN A 171 11.79 -11.28 -8.68
N VAL A 172 12.38 -10.34 -7.96
CA VAL A 172 12.94 -10.59 -6.62
C VAL A 172 11.80 -10.61 -5.60
N PRO A 173 11.59 -11.71 -4.86
CA PRO A 173 10.38 -11.90 -4.06
C PRO A 173 10.29 -10.99 -2.84
N PHE A 174 11.41 -10.42 -2.43
CA PHE A 174 11.56 -9.66 -1.21
C PHE A 174 11.78 -8.15 -1.45
N VAL A 175 11.80 -7.77 -2.72
CA VAL A 175 11.88 -6.37 -3.16
C VAL A 175 10.49 -5.94 -3.62
N HIS A 176 10.04 -4.81 -3.10
CA HIS A 176 8.88 -4.10 -3.64
C HIS A 176 9.36 -2.86 -4.39
N ILE A 177 8.80 -2.61 -5.58
CA ILE A 177 9.21 -1.49 -6.43
C ILE A 177 8.04 -0.53 -6.53
N LEU A 178 8.30 0.75 -6.30
CA LEU A 178 7.33 1.81 -6.54
C LEU A 178 7.94 2.97 -7.32
N PRO A 179 7.18 3.58 -8.24
CA PRO A 179 7.57 4.87 -8.75
C PRO A 179 7.34 5.95 -7.68
N VAL A 180 8.17 7.01 -7.70
CA VAL A 180 8.16 8.08 -6.69
C VAL A 180 6.78 8.73 -6.47
N ASP A 181 5.95 8.80 -7.51
CA ASP A 181 4.62 9.41 -7.46
C ASP A 181 3.56 8.55 -6.74
N GLN A 182 3.82 7.25 -6.59
CA GLN A 182 2.93 6.30 -5.90
C GLN A 182 3.41 5.94 -4.48
N LEU A 183 4.49 6.57 -4.01
CA LEU A 183 5.02 6.33 -2.68
C LEU A 183 3.97 6.56 -1.60
N ASN A 184 3.78 5.58 -0.73
CA ASN A 184 2.72 5.57 0.26
C ASN A 184 3.17 5.02 1.62
N ALA A 185 2.38 5.25 2.66
CA ALA A 185 2.76 4.88 4.03
C ALA A 185 2.79 3.37 4.29
N TYR A 186 1.91 2.58 3.65
CA TYR A 186 1.88 1.12 3.86
C TYR A 186 3.17 0.45 3.37
N ASP A 187 3.58 0.73 2.14
CA ASP A 187 4.75 0.08 1.54
C ASP A 187 6.05 0.50 2.24
N VAL A 188 6.14 1.75 2.73
CA VAL A 188 7.24 2.24 3.57
C VAL A 188 7.31 1.49 4.91
N LEU A 189 6.18 1.12 5.51
CA LEU A 189 6.15 0.43 6.80
C LEU A 189 6.40 -1.07 6.69
N VAL A 190 5.93 -1.70 5.62
CA VAL A 190 6.15 -3.15 5.37
C VAL A 190 7.62 -3.44 5.07
N SER A 191 8.32 -2.48 4.48
CA SER A 191 9.74 -2.59 4.18
C SER A 191 10.61 -2.16 5.36
N ASP A 192 11.70 -2.91 5.53
CA ASP A 192 12.71 -2.65 6.54
C ASP A 192 13.62 -1.51 6.09
N ASP A 193 14.19 -1.65 4.89
CA ASP A 193 15.08 -0.68 4.26
C ASP A 193 14.42 -0.08 3.01
N ILE A 194 14.76 1.18 2.73
CA ILE A 194 14.26 1.93 1.58
C ILE A 194 15.44 2.42 0.76
N VAL A 195 15.45 2.08 -0.52
CA VAL A 195 16.48 2.46 -1.47
C VAL A 195 15.86 3.39 -2.51
N PHE A 196 16.31 4.64 -2.53
CA PHE A 196 15.95 5.61 -3.56
C PHE A 196 17.01 5.64 -4.66
N SER A 197 16.58 5.75 -5.92
CA SER A 197 17.48 6.32 -6.93
C SER A 197 17.68 7.81 -6.68
N LYS A 198 18.83 8.36 -7.06
CA LYS A 198 19.13 9.79 -6.92
C LYS A 198 18.06 10.67 -7.58
N GLY A 199 17.66 10.32 -8.80
CA GLY A 199 16.58 11.01 -9.50
C GLY A 199 15.25 10.94 -8.74
N ALA A 200 14.91 9.78 -8.17
CA ALA A 200 13.67 9.62 -7.42
C ALA A 200 13.64 10.46 -6.12
N ILE A 201 14.73 10.55 -5.36
CA ILE A 201 14.75 11.38 -4.14
C ILE A 201 14.68 12.87 -4.47
N GLU A 202 15.38 13.32 -5.51
CA GLU A 202 15.32 14.70 -6.00
C GLU A 202 13.89 15.06 -6.47
N ALA A 203 13.27 14.17 -7.26
CA ALA A 203 11.90 14.32 -7.71
C ALA A 203 10.90 14.34 -6.54
N PHE A 204 11.10 13.49 -5.52
CA PHE A 204 10.26 13.47 -4.32
C PHE A 204 10.30 14.80 -3.58
N VAL A 205 11.50 15.33 -3.32
CA VAL A 205 11.69 16.62 -2.66
C VAL A 205 11.04 17.74 -3.48
N ALA A 206 11.27 17.77 -4.79
CA ALA A 206 10.70 18.78 -5.68
C ALA A 206 9.16 18.74 -5.74
N LEU A 207 8.54 17.56 -5.64
CA LEU A 207 7.08 17.40 -5.62
C LEU A 207 6.45 17.93 -4.34
N LYS A 208 7.18 17.89 -3.22
CA LYS A 208 6.68 18.34 -1.92
C LYS A 208 6.86 19.84 -1.74
N SER A 209 8.01 20.40 -2.13
CA SER A 209 8.29 21.84 -2.04
C SER A 209 7.37 22.68 -2.94
N LYS A 210 7.15 22.28 -4.21
CA LYS A 210 6.22 22.98 -5.12
C LYS A 210 4.79 23.05 -4.60
N LYS A 211 4.39 22.13 -3.72
CA LYS A 211 3.04 22.07 -3.19
C LYS A 211 2.84 23.04 -2.02
N GLU A 212 3.91 23.46 -1.36
CA GLU A 212 3.84 24.49 -0.31
C GLU A 212 3.69 25.89 -0.91
N GLU A 213 4.40 26.20 -2.00
CA GLU A 213 4.29 27.49 -2.70
C GLU A 213 2.89 27.77 -3.25
N VAL A 214 2.12 26.74 -3.61
CA VAL A 214 0.75 26.88 -4.17
C VAL A 214 -0.32 27.00 -3.08
N ASN A 215 0.00 26.61 -1.83
CA ASN A 215 -0.94 26.71 -0.70
C ASN A 215 -0.66 27.89 0.25
N ALA A 216 0.46 28.59 0.05
CA ALA A 216 0.78 29.87 0.70
C ALA A 216 0.08 31.04 -0.03
#